data_AF-A0A1Y6BKH6-F1
#
_entry.id   AF-A0A1Y6BKH6-F1
#
_cell.length_a   1.000
_cell.length_b   1.000
_cell.length_c   1.000
_cell.angle_alpha   90.00
_cell.angle_beta   90.00
_cell.angle_gamma   90.00
#
_symmetry.space_group_name_H-M   'P 1'
#
loop_
_entity.id
_entity.type
_entity.pdbx_description
1 polymer ?
#
loop_
_entity_poly.entity_id
_entity_poly.type
_entity_poly.pdbx_seq_one_letter_code
_entity_poly.pdbx_strand_id
1 'polypeptide(L)'
;MIRTLTLGSLFVASSLLAAGGPIREQAPITKFFIPNGFDNNDNTEVVIHGKLPSTCYHTGDAKAKVNSKDKSIQVDADVLFYPDTYCIQSITPYIQTVKTGVLEKGEYKVSFGDDPTVTETFAVKERTTESPDDFLYAPVANAFIDVDYDTGKQALKLQGTFPHLFIGCMIMKEVRVFNDPADVMVVQPITEIVDDARCDEQPADRSYQVTKGLAQPFFGEGLLHVRVLDGNSLNRFLDIPAM
;
A
#
# COMPACT_ATOMS: atom_id res chain seq x y z
N MET A 1 -46.47 -23.67 67.38
CA MET A 1 -46.06 -24.44 66.20
C MET A 1 -45.35 -23.48 65.25
N ILE A 2 -44.01 -23.53 65.20
CA ILE A 2 -43.19 -22.65 64.35
C ILE A 2 -42.94 -23.38 63.03
N ARG A 3 -43.43 -22.83 61.92
CA ARG A 3 -43.12 -23.29 60.56
C ARG A 3 -41.90 -22.51 60.06
N THR A 4 -40.79 -23.20 59.89
CA THR A 4 -39.59 -22.72 59.19
C THR A 4 -39.82 -22.78 57.69
N LEU A 5 -39.67 -21.63 57.02
CA LEU A 5 -39.78 -21.48 55.57
C LEU A 5 -38.35 -21.50 54.99
N THR A 6 -37.97 -22.57 54.30
CA THR A 6 -36.65 -22.70 53.66
C THR A 6 -36.68 -22.05 52.28
N LEU A 7 -35.97 -20.94 52.12
CA LEU A 7 -35.82 -20.22 50.85
C LEU A 7 -34.75 -20.93 50.00
N GLY A 8 -35.17 -21.64 48.95
CA GLY A 8 -34.27 -22.28 47.99
C GLY A 8 -33.70 -21.26 47.01
N SER A 9 -32.40 -21.01 47.08
CA SER A 9 -31.68 -20.11 46.17
C SER A 9 -31.34 -20.86 44.88
N LEU A 10 -31.92 -20.44 43.76
CA LEU A 10 -31.68 -21.01 42.43
C LEU A 10 -30.45 -20.33 41.81
N PHE A 11 -29.31 -21.04 41.76
CA PHE A 11 -28.12 -20.58 41.02
C PHE A 11 -28.34 -20.80 39.51
N VAL A 12 -28.58 -19.72 38.77
CA VAL A 12 -28.55 -19.73 37.31
C VAL A 12 -27.10 -19.58 36.86
N ALA A 13 -26.47 -20.68 36.46
CA ALA A 13 -25.16 -20.64 35.82
C ALA A 13 -25.32 -20.04 34.41
N SER A 14 -24.92 -18.77 34.27
CA SER A 14 -24.79 -18.14 32.94
C SER A 14 -23.56 -18.72 32.26
N SER A 15 -23.75 -19.65 31.33
CA SER A 15 -22.72 -20.05 30.39
C SER A 15 -22.44 -18.88 29.43
N LEU A 16 -21.35 -18.15 29.68
CA LEU A 16 -20.75 -17.26 28.70
C LEU A 16 -20.38 -18.11 27.47
N LEU A 17 -21.15 -17.98 26.39
CA LEU A 17 -20.72 -18.42 25.07
C LEU A 17 -19.45 -17.62 24.75
N ALA A 18 -18.29 -18.26 24.86
CA ALA A 18 -17.06 -17.72 24.32
C ALA A 18 -17.24 -17.68 22.79
N ALA A 19 -17.55 -16.50 22.25
CA ALA A 19 -17.43 -16.26 20.82
C ALA A 19 -16.00 -16.63 20.42
N GLY A 20 -15.85 -17.60 19.52
CA GLY A 20 -14.54 -17.99 19.01
C GLY A 20 -13.86 -16.76 18.41
N GLY A 21 -12.59 -16.55 18.77
CA GLY A 21 -11.79 -15.52 18.10
C GLY A 21 -11.62 -15.82 16.61
N PRO A 22 -11.09 -14.88 15.81
CA PRO A 22 -10.86 -15.11 14.39
C PRO A 22 -9.94 -16.31 14.17
N ILE A 23 -10.20 -17.04 13.10
CA ILE A 23 -9.32 -18.09 12.58
C ILE A 23 -8.29 -17.43 11.67
N ARG A 24 -7.02 -17.78 11.86
CA ARG A 24 -5.91 -17.25 11.06
C ARG A 24 -5.62 -18.22 9.92
N GLU A 25 -5.71 -17.74 8.69
CA GLU A 25 -5.50 -18.54 7.47
C GLU A 25 -4.43 -17.89 6.59
N GLN A 26 -3.78 -18.65 5.73
CA GLN A 26 -2.85 -18.08 4.75
C GLN A 26 -3.61 -17.17 3.78
N ALA A 27 -3.07 -15.99 3.50
CA ALA A 27 -3.74 -15.02 2.66
C ALA A 27 -3.84 -15.51 1.19
N PRO A 28 -4.99 -15.35 0.51
CA PRO A 28 -5.14 -15.73 -0.90
C PRO A 28 -4.51 -14.68 -1.82
N ILE A 29 -3.18 -14.76 -1.97
CA ILE A 29 -2.40 -13.87 -2.84
C ILE A 29 -2.41 -14.42 -4.26
N THR A 30 -2.55 -13.52 -5.23
CA THR A 30 -2.53 -13.85 -6.66
C THR A 30 -1.34 -13.22 -7.38
N LYS A 31 -0.77 -12.14 -6.84
CA LYS A 31 0.30 -11.39 -7.52
C LYS A 31 1.15 -10.57 -6.55
N PHE A 32 2.41 -10.35 -6.92
CA PHE A 32 3.25 -9.30 -6.34
C PHE A 32 3.32 -8.11 -7.31
N PHE A 33 3.18 -6.91 -6.77
CA PHE A 33 3.53 -5.67 -7.43
C PHE A 33 4.84 -5.16 -6.81
N ILE A 34 5.89 -5.04 -7.62
CA ILE A 34 7.20 -4.59 -7.16
C ILE A 34 7.62 -3.40 -8.04
N PRO A 35 7.65 -2.17 -7.50
CA PRO A 35 8.13 -1.01 -8.24
C PRO A 35 9.61 -1.20 -8.63
N ASN A 36 10.00 -0.93 -9.88
CA ASN A 36 11.42 -0.83 -10.18
C ASN A 36 12.01 0.50 -9.70
N GLY A 37 13.34 0.53 -9.70
CA GLY A 37 14.12 1.74 -9.40
C GLY A 37 14.81 1.70 -8.05
N PHE A 38 14.66 0.62 -7.29
CA PHE A 38 15.42 0.44 -6.05
C PHE A 38 16.93 0.34 -6.30
N ASP A 39 17.69 0.99 -5.43
CA ASP A 39 19.11 0.80 -5.26
C ASP A 39 19.45 0.33 -3.83
N ASN A 40 20.74 0.22 -3.51
CA ASN A 40 21.19 -0.38 -2.26
C ASN A 40 21.31 0.58 -1.08
N ASN A 41 20.73 1.78 -1.16
CA ASN A 41 20.43 2.64 -0.01
C ASN A 41 18.93 2.99 0.10
N ASP A 42 18.11 2.57 -0.85
CA ASP A 42 16.66 2.58 -0.78
C ASP A 42 16.09 1.56 0.22
N ASN A 43 14.99 1.93 0.90
CA ASN A 43 14.15 0.95 1.57
C ASN A 43 13.23 0.28 0.53
N THR A 44 13.50 -0.99 0.25
CA THR A 44 12.71 -1.76 -0.69
C THR A 44 11.42 -2.27 -0.08
N GLU A 45 10.43 -2.48 -0.93
CA GLU A 45 9.13 -3.04 -0.55
C GLU A 45 8.53 -3.89 -1.66
N VAL A 46 7.65 -4.79 -1.24
CA VAL A 46 6.84 -5.64 -2.12
C VAL A 46 5.39 -5.38 -1.75
N VAL A 47 4.53 -5.15 -2.74
CA VAL A 47 3.09 -5.02 -2.50
C VAL A 47 2.41 -6.32 -2.91
N ILE A 48 1.79 -7.00 -1.94
CA ILE A 48 1.00 -8.19 -2.23
C ILE A 48 -0.38 -7.79 -2.73
N HIS A 49 -0.92 -8.55 -3.68
CA HIS A 49 -2.28 -8.42 -4.17
C HIS A 49 -3.00 -9.76 -4.09
N GLY A 50 -4.25 -9.72 -3.67
CA GLY A 50 -5.10 -10.90 -3.58
C GLY A 50 -6.57 -10.53 -3.56
N LYS A 51 -7.43 -11.55 -3.42
CA LYS A 51 -8.88 -11.39 -3.41
C LYS A 51 -9.49 -12.14 -2.23
N LEU A 52 -10.18 -11.41 -1.35
CA LEU A 52 -10.91 -12.01 -0.25
C LEU A 52 -12.27 -12.51 -0.76
N PRO A 53 -12.70 -13.73 -0.42
CA PRO A 53 -13.90 -14.33 -1.00
C PRO A 53 -15.21 -13.77 -0.42
N SER A 54 -15.15 -13.13 0.75
CA SER A 54 -16.32 -12.54 1.40
C SER A 54 -15.92 -11.48 2.43
N THR A 55 -16.92 -10.77 2.96
CA THR A 55 -16.72 -9.79 4.04
C THR A 55 -16.41 -10.40 5.41
N CYS A 56 -16.33 -11.74 5.52
CA CYS A 56 -15.88 -12.43 6.74
C CYS A 56 -14.36 -12.41 6.90
N TYR A 57 -13.64 -12.01 5.85
CA TYR A 57 -12.20 -12.01 5.84
C TYR A 57 -11.67 -10.59 6.03
N HIS A 58 -10.64 -10.47 6.85
CA HIS A 58 -9.86 -9.24 7.01
C HIS A 58 -8.39 -9.55 6.78
N THR A 59 -7.64 -8.59 6.22
CA THR A 59 -6.18 -8.72 6.11
C THR A 59 -5.55 -8.84 7.49
N GLY A 60 -4.66 -9.80 7.67
CA GLY A 60 -3.86 -9.99 8.87
C GLY A 60 -2.47 -9.36 8.74
N ASP A 61 -1.48 -10.00 9.35
CA ASP A 61 -0.10 -9.53 9.26
C ASP A 61 0.53 -9.98 7.94
N ALA A 62 1.53 -9.22 7.49
CA ALA A 62 2.39 -9.62 6.39
C ALA A 62 3.84 -9.26 6.71
N LYS A 63 4.77 -10.16 6.37
CA LYS A 63 6.20 -10.01 6.67
C LYS A 63 7.04 -10.65 5.58
N ALA A 64 8.24 -10.13 5.41
CA ALA A 64 9.24 -10.71 4.54
C ALA A 64 10.42 -11.28 5.35
N LYS A 65 10.98 -12.38 4.86
CA LYS A 65 12.27 -12.91 5.30
C LYS A 65 13.23 -12.80 4.12
N VAL A 66 14.27 -12.00 4.30
CA VAL A 66 15.29 -11.78 3.28
C VAL A 66 16.48 -12.69 3.54
N ASN A 67 16.92 -13.41 2.50
CA ASN A 67 18.19 -14.12 2.47
C ASN A 67 19.12 -13.43 1.46
N SER A 68 20.02 -12.59 1.98
CA SER A 68 20.94 -11.80 1.16
C SER A 68 21.96 -12.65 0.40
N LYS A 69 22.31 -13.84 0.90
CA LYS A 69 23.30 -14.72 0.25
C LYS A 69 22.73 -15.34 -1.02
N ASP A 70 21.50 -15.83 -0.94
CA ASP A 70 20.83 -16.50 -2.05
C ASP A 70 19.95 -15.54 -2.87
N LYS A 71 19.96 -14.24 -2.52
CA LYS A 71 19.16 -13.17 -3.12
C LYS A 71 17.68 -13.58 -3.24
N SER A 72 17.13 -14.10 -2.16
CA SER A 72 15.73 -14.54 -2.09
C SER A 72 14.96 -13.83 -0.98
N ILE A 73 13.67 -13.62 -1.23
CA ILE A 73 12.74 -13.00 -0.30
C ILE A 73 11.51 -13.90 -0.19
N GLN A 74 11.26 -14.44 1.00
CA GLN A 74 10.05 -15.18 1.28
C GLN A 74 9.05 -14.26 1.97
N VAL A 75 7.90 -14.04 1.35
CA VAL A 75 6.80 -13.27 1.92
C VAL A 75 5.80 -14.22 2.55
N ASP A 76 5.43 -13.95 3.80
CA ASP A 76 4.38 -14.64 4.53
C ASP A 76 3.28 -13.63 4.86
N ALA A 77 2.02 -13.98 4.61
CA ALA A 77 0.88 -13.13 4.94
C ALA A 77 -0.33 -13.99 5.29
N ASP A 78 -1.16 -13.46 6.18
CA ASP A 78 -2.35 -14.13 6.66
C ASP A 78 -3.60 -13.26 6.56
N VAL A 79 -4.74 -13.91 6.71
CA VAL A 79 -6.06 -13.30 6.83
C VAL A 79 -6.74 -13.79 8.09
N LEU A 80 -7.60 -12.95 8.64
CA LEU A 80 -8.44 -13.26 9.78
C LEU A 80 -9.85 -13.57 9.27
N PHE A 81 -10.30 -14.80 9.48
CA PHE A 81 -11.63 -15.28 9.12
C PHE A 81 -12.54 -15.32 10.34
N TYR A 82 -13.72 -14.74 10.21
CA TYR A 82 -14.75 -14.68 11.26
C TYR A 82 -15.94 -15.57 10.87
N PRO A 83 -15.96 -16.87 11.23
CA PRO A 83 -17.00 -17.81 10.81
C PRO A 83 -18.37 -17.54 11.42
N ASP A 84 -18.40 -16.96 12.63
CA ASP A 84 -19.62 -16.79 13.43
C ASP A 84 -20.27 -15.41 13.23
N THR A 85 -19.87 -14.66 12.20
CA THR A 85 -20.44 -13.34 11.87
C THR A 85 -21.29 -13.40 10.60
N TYR A 86 -22.26 -12.51 10.50
CA TYR A 86 -23.03 -12.36 9.26
C TYR A 86 -22.18 -11.64 8.21
N CYS A 87 -21.99 -12.29 7.05
CA CYS A 87 -21.18 -11.77 5.97
C CYS A 87 -21.88 -11.89 4.62
N ILE A 88 -21.48 -11.01 3.71
CA ILE A 88 -21.93 -11.03 2.33
C ILE A 88 -20.84 -11.68 1.48
N GLN A 89 -21.26 -12.58 0.58
CA GLN A 89 -20.39 -13.17 -0.43
C GLN A 89 -20.03 -12.08 -1.44
N SER A 90 -18.80 -11.58 -1.35
CA SER A 90 -18.30 -10.48 -2.17
C SER A 90 -16.80 -10.64 -2.34
N ILE A 91 -16.37 -10.81 -3.58
CA ILE A 91 -14.94 -10.86 -3.92
C ILE A 91 -14.38 -9.45 -3.79
N THR A 92 -13.49 -9.24 -2.82
CA THR A 92 -12.93 -7.92 -2.53
C THR A 92 -11.42 -7.95 -2.77
N PRO A 93 -10.89 -7.20 -3.73
CA PRO A 93 -9.45 -7.10 -3.91
C PRO A 93 -8.83 -6.40 -2.71
N TYR A 94 -7.63 -6.83 -2.33
CA TYR A 94 -6.82 -6.14 -1.34
C TYR A 94 -5.39 -6.00 -1.83
N ILE A 95 -4.71 -5.00 -1.25
CA ILE A 95 -3.26 -4.88 -1.34
C ILE A 95 -2.69 -4.69 0.06
N GLN A 96 -1.46 -5.15 0.26
CA GLN A 96 -0.72 -4.90 1.50
C GLN A 96 0.76 -4.73 1.19
N THR A 97 1.37 -3.68 1.72
CA THR A 97 2.79 -3.40 1.51
C THR A 97 3.62 -4.13 2.56
N VAL A 98 4.62 -4.88 2.10
CA VAL A 98 5.58 -5.62 2.92
C VAL A 98 6.94 -5.01 2.70
N LYS A 99 7.47 -4.35 3.74
CA LYS A 99 8.81 -3.77 3.70
C LYS A 99 9.86 -4.88 3.77
N THR A 100 10.83 -4.84 2.86
CA THR A 100 11.98 -5.74 2.81
C THR A 100 13.25 -5.07 3.33
N GLY A 101 13.22 -3.74 3.49
CA GLY A 101 14.32 -2.94 4.03
C GLY A 101 15.38 -2.64 2.98
N VAL A 102 16.56 -2.23 3.42
CA VAL A 102 17.70 -1.97 2.52
C VAL A 102 18.32 -3.28 2.07
N LEU A 103 18.38 -3.49 0.77
CA LEU A 103 18.95 -4.68 0.15
C LEU A 103 20.30 -4.35 -0.48
N GLU A 104 21.19 -5.33 -0.52
CA GLU A 104 22.40 -5.22 -1.34
C GLU A 104 22.03 -5.24 -2.82
N LYS A 105 22.92 -4.75 -3.70
CA LYS A 105 22.72 -4.91 -5.14
C LYS A 105 22.55 -6.37 -5.54
N GLY A 106 21.77 -6.60 -6.58
CA GLY A 106 21.54 -7.92 -7.16
C GLY A 106 20.12 -8.10 -7.65
N GLU A 107 19.89 -9.23 -8.31
CA GLU A 107 18.56 -9.67 -8.73
C GLU A 107 17.97 -10.54 -7.62
N TYR A 108 16.82 -10.14 -7.08
CA TYR A 108 16.13 -10.84 -6.01
C TYR A 108 14.94 -11.59 -6.56
N LYS A 109 14.76 -12.83 -6.08
CA LYS A 109 13.53 -13.61 -6.30
C LYS A 109 12.63 -13.51 -5.07
N VAL A 110 11.39 -13.10 -5.30
CA VAL A 110 10.33 -13.06 -4.29
C VAL A 110 9.40 -14.26 -4.46
N SER A 111 9.03 -14.91 -3.37
CA SER A 111 8.07 -16.02 -3.35
C SER A 111 7.10 -15.88 -2.19
N PHE A 112 5.88 -16.42 -2.34
CA PHE A 112 4.88 -16.43 -1.27
C PHE A 112 4.83 -17.78 -0.53
N GLY A 113 5.16 -17.78 0.76
CA GLY A 113 5.15 -19.00 1.58
C GLY A 113 5.88 -20.16 0.88
N ASP A 114 5.20 -21.30 0.77
CA ASP A 114 5.65 -22.47 0.01
C ASP A 114 4.94 -22.60 -1.35
N ASP A 115 4.18 -21.60 -1.79
CA ASP A 115 3.47 -21.61 -3.08
C ASP A 115 4.44 -21.25 -4.22
N PRO A 116 4.79 -22.19 -5.11
CA PRO A 116 5.74 -21.94 -6.18
C PRO A 116 5.14 -21.12 -7.33
N THR A 117 3.83 -20.90 -7.36
CA THR A 117 3.13 -20.24 -8.47
C THR A 117 3.11 -18.73 -8.35
N VAL A 118 3.23 -18.20 -7.12
CA VAL A 118 3.29 -16.77 -6.85
C VAL A 118 4.74 -16.38 -6.58
N THR A 119 5.42 -15.98 -7.66
CA THR A 119 6.82 -15.56 -7.61
C THR A 119 7.05 -14.39 -8.56
N GLU A 120 7.95 -13.50 -8.19
CA GLU A 120 8.41 -12.41 -9.05
C GLU A 120 9.91 -12.17 -8.87
N THR A 121 10.53 -11.48 -9.83
CA THR A 121 11.91 -11.03 -9.70
C THR A 121 12.03 -9.52 -9.88
N PHE A 122 13.00 -8.92 -9.22
CA PHE A 122 13.34 -7.52 -9.40
C PHE A 122 14.82 -7.27 -9.14
N ALA A 123 15.34 -6.18 -9.71
CA ALA A 123 16.74 -5.83 -9.57
C ALA A 123 16.91 -4.65 -8.60
N VAL A 124 17.84 -4.80 -7.66
CA VAL A 124 18.38 -3.73 -6.82
C VAL A 124 19.69 -3.26 -7.43
N LYS A 125 19.76 -1.97 -7.75
CA LYS A 125 20.94 -1.35 -8.38
C LYS A 125 21.97 -0.94 -7.33
N GLU A 126 23.19 -0.65 -7.80
CA GLU A 126 24.16 0.06 -6.97
C GLU A 126 23.76 1.54 -6.91
N ARG A 127 23.78 2.12 -5.71
CA ARG A 127 23.50 3.55 -5.52
C ARG A 127 24.51 4.41 -6.25
N THR A 128 24.04 5.51 -6.80
CA THR A 128 24.90 6.55 -7.39
C THR A 128 25.06 7.77 -6.49
N THR A 129 24.26 7.88 -5.43
CA THR A 129 24.33 8.97 -4.46
C THR A 129 24.27 8.43 -3.03
N GLU A 130 24.58 9.26 -2.05
CA GLU A 130 24.43 8.90 -0.63
C GLU A 130 23.00 9.11 -0.11
N SER A 131 22.21 9.93 -0.81
CA SER A 131 20.79 10.13 -0.49
C SER A 131 19.99 8.91 -0.94
N PRO A 132 19.07 8.37 -0.12
CA PRO A 132 18.15 7.33 -0.57
C PRO A 132 17.27 7.81 -1.73
N ASP A 133 16.82 9.07 -1.68
CA ASP A 133 16.00 9.65 -2.73
C ASP A 133 16.84 10.52 -3.68
N ASP A 134 16.62 10.34 -4.98
CA ASP A 134 17.20 11.18 -6.04
C ASP A 134 16.66 12.61 -6.03
N PHE A 135 15.46 12.80 -5.49
CA PHE A 135 14.71 14.06 -5.54
C PHE A 135 14.02 14.34 -4.21
N LEU A 136 13.79 15.62 -3.94
CA LEU A 136 12.89 16.02 -2.87
C LEU A 136 11.44 15.80 -3.31
N TYR A 137 10.75 14.83 -2.72
CA TYR A 137 9.36 14.53 -3.09
C TYR A 137 8.34 15.36 -2.29
N ALA A 138 7.13 15.50 -2.84
CA ALA A 138 6.02 16.10 -2.12
C ALA A 138 5.44 15.11 -1.09
N PRO A 139 4.92 15.59 0.07
CA PRO A 139 4.02 14.79 0.88
C PRO A 139 2.71 14.59 0.12
N VAL A 140 2.30 13.34 -0.10
CA VAL A 140 1.06 13.01 -0.80
C VAL A 140 0.12 12.28 0.16
N ALA A 141 -1.06 12.85 0.38
CA ALA A 141 -2.10 12.24 1.20
C ALA A 141 -3.02 11.33 0.37
N ASN A 142 -3.27 11.69 -0.89
CA ASN A 142 -4.12 10.94 -1.78
C ASN A 142 -3.63 10.99 -3.23
N ALA A 143 -3.82 9.89 -3.95
CA ALA A 143 -3.49 9.75 -5.35
C ALA A 143 -4.48 8.80 -6.03
N PHE A 144 -4.98 9.16 -7.20
CA PHE A 144 -5.88 8.32 -7.98
C PHE A 144 -5.86 8.71 -9.45
N ILE A 145 -6.34 7.80 -10.31
CA ILE A 145 -6.55 8.07 -11.73
C ILE A 145 -8.00 8.49 -11.93
N ASP A 146 -8.19 9.67 -12.51
CA ASP A 146 -9.46 10.17 -12.99
C ASP A 146 -9.66 9.76 -14.44
N VAL A 147 -10.81 9.18 -14.74
CA VAL A 147 -11.14 8.64 -16.06
C VAL A 147 -12.31 9.43 -16.64
N ASP A 148 -12.07 10.08 -17.76
CA ASP A 148 -13.12 10.64 -18.60
C ASP A 148 -13.68 9.51 -19.47
N TYR A 149 -14.85 8.99 -19.10
CA TYR A 149 -15.50 7.89 -19.80
C TYR A 149 -16.04 8.27 -21.18
N ASP A 150 -16.23 9.55 -21.48
CA ASP A 150 -16.70 10.00 -22.80
C ASP A 150 -15.53 10.05 -23.80
N THR A 151 -14.35 10.47 -23.35
CA THR A 151 -13.17 10.65 -24.22
C THR A 151 -12.12 9.55 -24.09
N GLY A 152 -12.25 8.70 -23.09
CA GLY A 152 -11.26 7.68 -22.71
C GLY A 152 -9.96 8.24 -22.11
N LYS A 153 -9.88 9.56 -21.91
CA LYS A 153 -8.69 10.21 -21.37
C LYS A 153 -8.56 9.94 -19.88
N GLN A 154 -7.33 9.79 -19.44
CA GLN A 154 -7.00 9.56 -18.05
C GLN A 154 -6.07 10.64 -17.52
N ALA A 155 -6.28 11.03 -16.27
CA ALA A 155 -5.42 11.98 -15.57
C ALA A 155 -5.08 11.48 -14.17
N LEU A 156 -3.80 11.54 -13.81
CA LEU A 156 -3.36 11.37 -12.45
C LEU A 156 -3.75 12.61 -11.63
N LYS A 157 -4.42 12.39 -10.51
CA LYS A 157 -4.71 13.41 -9.50
C LYS A 157 -3.92 13.13 -8.23
N LEU A 158 -3.13 14.11 -7.78
CA LEU A 158 -2.38 14.08 -6.53
C LEU A 158 -2.90 15.17 -5.60
N GLN A 159 -3.00 14.84 -4.31
CA GLN A 159 -3.45 15.75 -3.27
C GLN A 159 -2.58 15.61 -2.02
N GLY A 160 -2.28 16.73 -1.38
CA GLY A 160 -1.51 16.74 -0.15
C GLY A 160 -1.38 18.14 0.44
N THR A 161 -0.50 18.26 1.42
CA THR A 161 -0.21 19.52 2.12
C THR A 161 1.30 19.63 2.26
N PHE A 162 1.87 20.76 1.84
CA PHE A 162 3.30 21.02 2.03
C PHE A 162 3.62 21.35 3.49
N PRO A 163 4.78 20.94 4.02
CA PRO A 163 5.15 21.23 5.39
C PRO A 163 5.40 22.73 5.61
N HIS A 164 5.31 23.15 6.87
CA HIS A 164 5.82 24.45 7.29
C HIS A 164 7.35 24.40 7.37
N LEU A 165 8.02 25.27 6.61
CA LEU A 165 9.47 25.41 6.61
C LEU A 165 9.84 26.75 7.27
N PHE A 166 10.99 26.78 7.95
CA PHE A 166 11.50 28.00 8.59
C PHE A 166 12.10 29.01 7.61
N ILE A 167 12.50 28.56 6.41
CA ILE A 167 13.07 29.38 5.35
C ILE A 167 12.41 28.95 4.05
N GLY A 168 11.65 29.86 3.43
CA GLY A 168 10.94 29.61 2.18
C GLY A 168 9.76 28.64 2.28
N CYS A 169 9.40 28.06 1.14
CA CYS A 169 8.35 27.05 1.04
C CYS A 169 8.69 26.00 -0.01
N MET A 170 8.08 24.82 0.15
CA MET A 170 8.16 23.73 -0.82
C MET A 170 7.06 23.92 -1.86
N ILE A 171 7.39 23.81 -3.14
CA ILE A 171 6.44 23.88 -4.26
C ILE A 171 6.59 22.66 -5.17
N MET A 172 5.54 22.32 -5.92
CA MET A 172 5.62 21.29 -6.95
C MET A 172 6.47 21.79 -8.13
N LYS A 173 7.51 21.05 -8.49
CA LYS A 173 8.34 21.34 -9.66
C LYS A 173 7.90 20.54 -10.88
N GLU A 174 7.76 19.23 -10.71
CA GLU A 174 7.31 18.33 -11.77
C GLU A 174 6.70 17.06 -11.17
N VAL A 175 5.78 16.44 -11.90
CA VAL A 175 5.29 15.09 -11.57
C VAL A 175 5.76 14.16 -12.68
N ARG A 176 6.66 13.23 -12.40
CA ARG A 176 7.04 12.19 -13.37
C ARG A 176 6.16 10.96 -13.18
N VAL A 177 5.73 10.39 -14.30
CA VAL A 177 4.89 9.20 -14.33
C VAL A 177 5.45 8.28 -15.39
N PHE A 178 5.68 7.03 -15.03
CA PHE A 178 6.11 5.99 -15.95
C PHE A 178 5.53 4.64 -15.53
N ASN A 179 5.33 3.76 -16.50
CA ASN A 179 4.82 2.41 -16.26
C ASN A 179 5.98 1.44 -16.15
N ASP A 180 5.87 0.57 -15.18
CA ASP A 180 6.75 -0.53 -14.90
C ASP A 180 6.26 -1.81 -15.62
N PRO A 181 7.15 -2.71 -16.07
CA PRO A 181 6.77 -4.02 -16.58
C PRO A 181 5.92 -4.87 -15.63
N ALA A 182 5.98 -4.65 -14.31
CA ALA A 182 5.21 -5.40 -13.31
C ALA A 182 3.78 -4.85 -13.07
N ASP A 183 3.19 -4.18 -14.06
CA ASP A 183 1.87 -3.51 -13.96
C ASP A 183 1.81 -2.47 -12.82
N VAL A 184 2.93 -1.77 -12.59
CA VAL A 184 3.06 -0.71 -11.59
C VAL A 184 3.19 0.64 -12.31
N MET A 185 2.26 1.56 -12.07
CA MET A 185 2.43 2.96 -12.45
C MET A 185 3.20 3.68 -11.34
N VAL A 186 4.45 4.03 -11.62
CA VAL A 186 5.30 4.75 -10.68
C VAL A 186 5.12 6.26 -10.87
N VAL A 187 4.92 6.95 -9.75
CA VAL A 187 4.73 8.40 -9.69
C VAL A 187 5.78 9.03 -8.77
N GLN A 188 6.46 10.03 -9.29
CA GLN A 188 7.46 10.82 -8.59
C GLN A 188 7.03 12.29 -8.56
N PRO A 189 6.42 12.78 -7.46
CA PRO A 189 6.03 14.17 -7.29
C PRO A 189 7.22 15.00 -6.81
N ILE A 190 8.03 15.48 -7.74
CA ILE A 190 9.28 16.19 -7.45
C ILE A 190 8.99 17.65 -7.09
N THR A 191 9.63 18.11 -6.02
CA THR A 191 9.48 19.45 -5.46
C THR A 191 10.80 20.20 -5.42
N GLU A 192 10.72 21.50 -5.17
CA GLU A 192 11.86 22.35 -4.83
C GLU A 192 11.48 23.30 -3.69
N ILE A 193 12.49 23.78 -2.95
CA ILE A 193 12.31 24.82 -1.94
C ILE A 193 12.63 26.16 -2.60
N VAL A 194 11.72 27.12 -2.47
CA VAL A 194 11.81 28.46 -3.07
C VAL A 194 11.74 29.54 -2.02
N ASP A 195 12.11 30.76 -2.42
CA ASP A 195 12.05 31.95 -1.58
C ASP A 195 10.61 32.46 -1.38
N ASP A 196 10.46 33.38 -0.42
CA ASP A 196 9.17 33.81 0.12
C ASP A 196 8.23 34.40 -0.94
N ALA A 197 8.74 35.04 -1.99
CA ALA A 197 7.92 35.67 -3.03
C ALA A 197 7.07 34.64 -3.81
N ARG A 198 7.58 33.42 -4.03
CA ARG A 198 6.82 32.34 -4.68
C ARG A 198 5.90 31.62 -3.71
N CYS A 199 6.09 31.82 -2.41
CA CYS A 199 5.25 31.22 -1.38
C CYS A 199 3.89 31.89 -1.25
N ASP A 200 3.79 33.16 -1.64
CA ASP A 200 2.54 33.92 -1.62
C ASP A 200 1.48 33.37 -2.60
N GLU A 201 1.89 32.57 -3.60
CA GLU A 201 0.99 31.89 -4.53
C GLU A 201 0.34 30.63 -3.92
N GLN A 202 0.83 30.15 -2.77
CA GLN A 202 0.30 28.96 -2.13
C GLN A 202 -0.95 29.26 -1.31
N PRO A 203 -1.91 28.31 -1.23
CA PRO A 203 -2.99 28.38 -0.25
C PRO A 203 -2.44 28.56 1.17
N ALA A 204 -3.17 29.32 2.00
CA ALA A 204 -2.76 29.58 3.38
C ALA A 204 -2.61 28.30 4.22
N ASP A 205 -3.39 27.26 3.90
CA ASP A 205 -3.32 25.93 4.51
C ASP A 205 -2.27 25.01 3.86
N ARG A 206 -1.52 25.53 2.86
CA ARG A 206 -0.50 24.84 2.07
C ARG A 206 -1.00 23.58 1.37
N SER A 207 -2.32 23.46 1.20
CA SER A 207 -2.90 22.37 0.42
C SER A 207 -2.52 22.53 -1.05
N TYR A 208 -2.39 21.41 -1.75
CA TYR A 208 -2.19 21.41 -3.19
C TYR A 208 -3.00 20.29 -3.85
N GLN A 209 -3.38 20.54 -5.10
CA GLN A 209 -3.91 19.54 -5.99
C GLN A 209 -3.21 19.66 -7.35
N VAL A 210 -2.64 18.56 -7.82
CA VAL A 210 -2.01 18.49 -9.14
C VAL A 210 -2.78 17.50 -10.00
N THR A 211 -3.14 17.93 -11.20
CA THR A 211 -3.72 17.06 -12.22
C THR A 211 -2.74 16.96 -13.39
N LYS A 212 -2.33 15.75 -13.73
CA LYS A 212 -1.45 15.48 -14.87
C LYS A 212 -2.11 14.47 -15.79
N GLY A 213 -2.37 14.88 -17.04
CA GLY A 213 -2.84 13.96 -18.07
C GLY A 213 -1.82 12.84 -18.31
N LEU A 214 -2.30 11.62 -18.46
CA LEU A 214 -1.46 10.47 -18.77
C LEU A 214 -1.20 10.42 -20.28
N ALA A 215 0.08 10.30 -20.66
CA ALA A 215 0.45 10.17 -22.07
C ALA A 215 -0.01 8.82 -22.66
N GLN A 216 -0.07 7.79 -21.83
CA GLN A 216 -0.61 6.48 -22.14
C GLN A 216 -1.63 6.12 -21.06
N PRO A 217 -2.87 5.77 -21.41
CA PRO A 217 -3.85 5.31 -20.43
C PRO A 217 -3.41 3.99 -19.80
N PHE A 218 -3.85 3.76 -18.57
CA PHE A 218 -3.68 2.52 -17.82
C PHE A 218 -4.99 1.74 -17.84
N PHE A 219 -4.91 0.44 -18.09
CA PHE A 219 -6.06 -0.46 -18.13
C PHE A 219 -5.73 -1.76 -17.41
N GLY A 220 -6.76 -2.41 -16.86
CA GLY A 220 -6.66 -3.63 -16.09
C GLY A 220 -6.28 -3.41 -14.62
N GLU A 221 -5.86 -4.50 -14.00
CA GLU A 221 -5.41 -4.54 -12.61
C GLU A 221 -3.95 -4.08 -12.50
N GLY A 222 -3.65 -3.23 -11.53
CA GLY A 222 -2.30 -2.73 -11.33
C GLY A 222 -2.08 -2.04 -9.99
N LEU A 223 -0.91 -1.43 -9.85
CA LEU A 223 -0.55 -0.64 -8.69
C LEU A 223 -0.18 0.78 -9.08
N LEU A 224 -0.84 1.77 -8.49
CA LEU A 224 -0.35 3.14 -8.45
C LEU A 224 0.60 3.25 -7.25
N HIS A 225 1.89 3.40 -7.53
CA HIS A 225 2.94 3.55 -6.54
C HIS A 225 3.50 4.97 -6.57
N VAL A 226 3.28 5.75 -5.51
CA VAL A 226 3.75 7.13 -5.41
C VAL A 226 4.87 7.22 -4.38
N ARG A 227 6.04 7.72 -4.78
CA ARG A 227 7.13 8.08 -3.85
C ARG A 227 6.71 9.33 -3.07
N VAL A 228 6.89 9.33 -1.75
CA VAL A 228 6.49 10.44 -0.86
C VAL A 228 7.65 10.89 0.03
N LEU A 229 7.56 12.12 0.54
CA LEU A 229 8.65 12.81 1.27
C LEU A 229 9.20 12.05 2.48
N ASP A 230 8.37 11.28 3.18
CA ASP A 230 8.74 10.64 4.45
C ASP A 230 9.52 9.33 4.27
N GLY A 231 9.96 9.02 3.05
CA GLY A 231 10.67 7.79 2.70
C GLY A 231 9.77 6.55 2.63
N ASN A 232 8.45 6.72 2.79
CA ASN A 232 7.48 5.68 2.49
C ASN A 232 6.97 5.82 1.04
N SER A 233 5.99 4.99 0.70
CA SER A 233 5.23 5.08 -0.53
C SER A 233 3.73 5.17 -0.24
N LEU A 234 3.01 5.79 -1.16
CA LEU A 234 1.56 5.70 -1.22
C LEU A 234 1.18 4.71 -2.31
N ASN A 235 0.70 3.54 -1.89
CA ASN A 235 0.25 2.47 -2.78
C ASN A 235 -1.28 2.46 -2.91
N ARG A 236 -1.79 2.36 -4.14
CA ARG A 236 -3.22 2.20 -4.44
C ARG A 236 -3.42 1.14 -5.51
N PHE A 237 -4.37 0.25 -5.28
CA PHE A 237 -4.79 -0.71 -6.29
C PHE A 237 -5.54 0.02 -7.42
N LEU A 238 -5.19 -0.31 -8.65
CA LEU A 238 -5.89 0.13 -9.85
C LEU A 238 -6.66 -1.06 -10.42
N ASP A 239 -7.90 -0.81 -10.82
CA ASP A 239 -8.69 -1.71 -11.66
C ASP A 239 -9.50 -0.81 -12.60
N ILE A 240 -8.95 -0.58 -13.79
CA ILE A 240 -9.52 0.35 -14.78
C ILE A 240 -9.96 -0.47 -16.00
N PRO A 241 -11.27 -0.61 -16.26
CA PRO A 241 -11.75 -1.36 -17.42
C PRO A 241 -11.19 -0.81 -18.73
N ALA A 242 -10.82 -1.70 -19.65
CA ALA A 242 -10.57 -1.31 -21.03
C ALA A 242 -11.86 -0.74 -21.62
N MET A 243 -11.76 0.45 -22.23
CA MET A 243 -12.86 1.12 -22.93
C MET A 243 -12.98 0.65 -24.37
#